data_AF-A0A7L4RSS4-F1
#
_entry.id   AF-A0A7L4RSS4-F1
#
_cell.length_a   1.000
_cell.length_b   1.000
_cell.length_c   1.000
_cell.angle_alpha   90.00
_cell.angle_beta   90.00
_cell.angle_gamma   90.00
#
_symmetry.space_group_name_H-M   'P 1'
#
loop_
_entity.id
_entity.type
_entity.pdbx_description
1 polymer ?
#
loop_
_entity_poly.entity_id
_entity_poly.type
_entity_poly.pdbx_seq_one_letter_code
_entity_poly.pdbx_strand_id
1 'polypeptide(L)'
;MKEEMVFCITGIDYNEIRDLEKHGVKTFELVCADHIAIAQQLKKGANIFIVNLSKQDVRPGVEGIAAKVTDIKVDYWRTVPREFDEKELLTARIQTKYLDEGRIIKEKDFGPGKGIRVSYETHVLVG
;
A
#
# COMPACT_ATOMS: atom_id res chain seq x y z
N MET A 1 15.17 12.21 -16.92
CA MET A 1 14.56 12.12 -15.57
C MET A 1 14.57 10.65 -15.17
N LYS A 2 14.96 10.31 -13.94
CA LYS A 2 14.79 8.93 -13.45
C LYS A 2 13.29 8.74 -13.19
N GLU A 3 12.67 7.77 -13.85
CA GLU A 3 11.33 7.28 -13.46
C GLU A 3 11.42 6.80 -12.01
N GLU A 4 10.78 7.52 -11.08
CA GLU A 4 10.68 7.08 -9.70
C GLU A 4 9.64 5.96 -9.64
N MET A 5 10.04 4.80 -9.11
CA MET A 5 9.12 3.70 -8.84
C MET A 5 8.84 3.64 -7.34
N VAL A 6 7.57 3.75 -6.97
CA VAL A 6 7.08 3.68 -5.59
C VAL A 6 6.56 2.28 -5.30
N PHE A 7 6.44 1.92 -4.02
CA PHE A 7 5.73 0.69 -3.65
C PHE A 7 4.23 0.85 -3.91
N CYS A 8 3.61 -0.19 -4.45
CA CYS A 8 2.17 -0.27 -4.60
C CYS A 8 1.58 -1.19 -3.52
N ILE A 9 0.66 -0.65 -2.73
CA ILE A 9 -0.16 -1.40 -1.77
C ILE A 9 -1.41 -1.87 -2.50
N THR A 10 -1.64 -3.17 -2.50
CA THR A 10 -2.66 -3.84 -3.32
C THR A 10 -3.78 -4.41 -2.46
N GLY A 11 -4.95 -4.66 -3.04
CA GLY A 11 -6.05 -5.34 -2.35
C GLY A 11 -6.59 -4.57 -1.14
N ILE A 12 -6.44 -3.24 -1.13
CA ILE A 12 -7.09 -2.38 -0.13
C ILE A 12 -8.57 -2.23 -0.49
N ASP A 13 -9.46 -2.33 0.48
CA ASP A 13 -10.89 -2.23 0.20
C ASP A 13 -11.23 -0.88 -0.45
N TYR A 14 -12.16 -0.89 -1.40
CA TYR A 14 -12.54 0.32 -2.12
C TYR A 14 -13.07 1.42 -1.20
N ASN A 15 -13.82 1.06 -0.14
CA ASN A 15 -14.30 2.04 0.84
C ASN A 15 -13.15 2.63 1.64
N GLU A 16 -12.11 1.84 1.92
CA GLU A 16 -10.92 2.33 2.61
C GLU A 16 -10.13 3.35 1.75
N ILE A 17 -10.06 3.14 0.44
CA ILE A 17 -9.49 4.11 -0.50
C ILE A 17 -10.32 5.40 -0.53
N ARG A 18 -11.65 5.28 -0.64
CA ARG A 18 -12.57 6.44 -0.64
C ARG A 18 -12.53 7.22 0.67
N ASP A 19 -12.37 6.54 1.81
CA ASP A 19 -12.18 7.20 3.10
C ASP A 19 -10.90 8.05 3.10
N LEU A 20 -9.79 7.53 2.57
CA LEU A 20 -8.54 8.29 2.49
C LEU A 20 -8.69 9.50 1.58
N GLU A 21 -9.32 9.36 0.43
CA GLU A 21 -9.61 10.47 -0.49
C GLU A 21 -10.46 11.55 0.19
N LYS A 22 -11.55 11.15 0.86
CA LYS A 22 -12.50 12.07 1.51
C LYS A 22 -11.92 12.78 2.72
N HIS A 23 -11.17 12.07 3.56
CA HIS A 23 -10.67 12.58 4.84
C HIS A 23 -9.22 13.08 4.76
N GLY A 24 -8.51 12.80 3.66
CA GLY A 24 -7.14 13.23 3.40
C GLY A 24 -6.07 12.48 4.18
N VAL A 25 -6.41 11.81 5.29
CA VAL A 25 -5.49 11.00 6.10
C VAL A 25 -6.19 9.72 6.55
N LYS A 26 -5.52 8.58 6.43
CA LYS A 26 -6.01 7.28 6.91
C LYS A 26 -4.86 6.39 7.36
N THR A 27 -5.13 5.57 8.37
CA THR A 27 -4.25 4.48 8.78
C THR A 27 -4.79 3.17 8.23
N PHE A 28 -3.98 2.46 7.44
CA PHE A 28 -4.29 1.11 6.96
C PHE A 28 -3.62 0.07 7.85
N GLU A 29 -4.32 -1.02 8.10
CA GLU A 29 -3.76 -2.20 8.74
C GLU A 29 -3.44 -3.25 7.68
N LEU A 30 -2.20 -3.69 7.66
CA LEU A 30 -1.65 -4.56 6.64
C LEU A 30 -1.18 -5.86 7.30
N VAL A 31 -1.74 -6.99 6.86
CA VAL A 31 -1.54 -8.29 7.53
C VAL A 31 -0.95 -9.37 6.63
N CYS A 32 -0.86 -9.15 5.32
CA CYS A 32 -0.30 -10.14 4.39
C CYS A 32 1.22 -9.96 4.20
N ALA A 33 1.91 -11.05 3.85
CA ALA A 33 3.37 -11.08 3.74
C ALA A 33 3.95 -10.02 2.79
N ASP A 34 3.32 -9.81 1.64
CA ASP A 34 3.74 -8.79 0.66
C ASP A 34 3.68 -7.38 1.27
N HIS A 35 2.62 -7.07 2.02
CA HIS A 35 2.47 -5.77 2.64
C HIS A 35 3.43 -5.56 3.82
N ILE A 36 3.67 -6.60 4.62
CA ILE A 36 4.67 -6.54 5.67
C ILE A 36 6.06 -6.29 5.08
N ALA A 37 6.41 -6.99 3.99
CA ALA A 37 7.67 -6.79 3.30
C ALA A 37 7.83 -5.36 2.76
N ILE A 38 6.73 -4.76 2.29
CA ILE A 38 6.70 -3.34 1.89
C ILE A 38 6.89 -2.44 3.12
N ALA A 39 6.12 -2.64 4.19
CA ALA A 39 6.16 -1.79 5.39
C ALA A 39 7.54 -1.76 6.05
N GLN A 40 8.26 -2.89 6.06
CA GLN A 40 9.65 -2.97 6.56
C GLN A 40 10.65 -2.15 5.73
N GLN A 41 10.37 -1.89 4.45
CA GLN A 41 11.23 -1.13 3.54
C GLN A 41 10.80 0.33 3.41
N LEU A 42 9.56 0.65 3.75
CA LEU A 42 9.03 1.99 3.71
C LEU A 42 9.67 2.87 4.80
N LYS A 43 9.75 4.17 4.49
CA LYS A 43 10.18 5.19 5.43
C LYS A 43 9.11 6.27 5.52
N LYS A 44 9.04 6.93 6.67
CA LYS A 44 8.23 8.15 6.80
C LYS A 44 8.63 9.14 5.71
N GLY A 45 7.64 9.71 5.04
CA GLY A 45 7.80 10.61 3.91
C GLY A 45 7.89 9.93 2.54
N ALA A 46 7.92 8.60 2.47
CA ALA A 46 7.88 7.89 1.19
C ALA A 46 6.51 8.06 0.50
N ASN A 47 6.55 8.20 -0.83
CA ASN A 47 5.36 8.11 -1.65
C ASN A 47 5.04 6.62 -1.92
N ILE A 48 3.76 6.31 -1.96
CA ILE A 48 3.21 4.99 -2.29
C ILE A 48 2.04 5.17 -3.24
N PHE A 49 1.69 4.08 -3.91
CA PHE A 49 0.49 4.00 -4.73
C PHE A 49 -0.45 2.94 -4.13
N ILE A 50 -1.75 3.18 -4.12
CA ILE A 50 -2.73 2.26 -3.51
C ILE A 50 -3.78 1.89 -4.54
N VAL A 51 -4.07 0.59 -4.64
CA VAL A 51 -5.09 0.03 -5.54
C VAL A 51 -5.96 -0.98 -4.78
N ASN A 52 -7.21 -1.12 -5.20
CA ASN A 52 -8.13 -2.13 -4.66
C ASN A 52 -7.98 -3.51 -5.31
N LEU A 53 -7.14 -3.60 -6.33
CA LEU A 53 -6.92 -4.82 -7.10
C LEU A 53 -5.85 -5.69 -6.45
N SER A 54 -5.93 -7.00 -6.72
CA SER A 54 -4.89 -7.94 -6.29
C SER A 54 -3.55 -7.63 -6.97
N LYS A 55 -2.43 -8.07 -6.38
CA LYS A 55 -1.10 -7.88 -6.98
C LYS A 55 -1.00 -8.42 -8.41
N GLN A 56 -1.70 -9.50 -8.73
CA GLN A 56 -1.68 -10.14 -10.06
C GLN A 56 -2.42 -9.30 -11.12
N ASP A 57 -3.30 -8.41 -10.69
CA ASP A 57 -4.08 -7.54 -11.57
C ASP A 57 -3.43 -6.17 -11.78
N VAL A 58 -2.32 -5.89 -11.09
CA VAL A 58 -1.56 -4.65 -11.25
C VAL A 58 -0.86 -4.65 -12.60
N ARG A 59 -1.24 -3.71 -13.46
CA ARG A 59 -0.71 -3.54 -14.83
C ARG A 59 -0.86 -2.09 -15.28
N PRO A 60 -0.17 -1.64 -16.35
CA PRO A 60 -0.36 -0.32 -16.91
C PRO A 60 -1.82 -0.13 -17.30
N GLY A 61 -2.41 1.01 -16.94
CA GLY A 61 -3.85 1.21 -17.10
C GLY A 61 -4.65 1.22 -15.82
N VAL A 62 -4.14 0.61 -14.76
CA VAL A 62 -4.86 0.53 -13.49
C VAL A 62 -4.85 1.89 -12.79
N GLU A 63 -6.06 2.36 -12.48
CA GLU A 63 -6.30 3.56 -11.68
C GLU A 63 -6.09 3.26 -10.18
N GLY A 64 -5.70 4.28 -9.44
CA GLY A 64 -5.52 4.21 -8.00
C GLY A 64 -5.21 5.58 -7.41
N ILE A 65 -4.74 5.58 -6.17
CA ILE A 65 -4.42 6.82 -5.46
C ILE A 65 -2.95 6.88 -5.09
N ALA A 66 -2.37 8.06 -5.27
CA ALA A 66 -1.07 8.41 -4.75
C ALA A 66 -1.22 8.88 -3.30
N ALA A 67 -0.36 8.37 -2.43
CA ALA A 67 -0.36 8.75 -1.02
C ALA A 67 1.06 8.89 -0.48
N LYS A 68 1.22 9.66 0.58
CA LYS A 68 2.48 9.83 1.31
C LYS A 68 2.39 9.17 2.67
N VAL A 69 3.36 8.35 3.01
CA VAL A 69 3.45 7.73 4.33
C VAL A 69 3.84 8.77 5.38
N THR A 70 2.99 8.97 6.39
CA THR A 70 3.23 9.91 7.48
C THR A 70 3.71 9.23 8.75
N ASP A 71 3.39 7.95 8.93
CA ASP A 71 3.85 7.14 10.06
C ASP A 71 3.80 5.65 9.73
N ILE A 72 4.67 4.86 10.38
CA ILE A 72 4.75 3.40 10.19
C ILE A 72 4.94 2.76 11.57
N LYS A 73 4.09 1.78 11.87
CA LYS A 73 4.22 0.93 13.06
C LYS A 73 4.13 -0.53 12.64
N VAL A 74 5.11 -1.35 13.02
CA VAL A 74 5.06 -2.79 12.80
C VAL A 74 4.95 -3.44 14.17
N ASP A 75 3.85 -4.14 14.41
CA ASP A 75 3.52 -4.77 15.67
C ASP A 75 3.46 -6.29 15.51
N TYR A 76 3.96 -7.00 16.51
CA TYR A 76 3.91 -8.45 16.56
C TYR A 76 2.89 -8.88 17.62
N TRP A 77 1.91 -9.68 17.20
CA TRP A 77 0.83 -10.19 18.04
C TRP A 77 0.94 -11.71 18.13
N ARG A 78 1.24 -12.22 19.33
CA ARG A 78 1.16 -13.65 19.62
C ARG A 78 -0.23 -13.95 20.17
N THR A 79 -1.04 -14.70 19.43
CA THR A 79 -2.31 -15.20 19.93
C THR A 79 -2.10 -16.62 20.43
N VAL A 80 -2.58 -16.90 21.65
CA VAL A 80 -2.62 -18.24 22.23
C VAL A 80 -4.08 -18.68 22.27
N PRO A 81 -4.63 -19.32 21.22
CA PRO A 81 -5.95 -19.92 21.28
C PRO A 81 -5.95 -21.03 22.35
N ARG A 82 -7.10 -21.24 22.99
CA ARG A 82 -7.29 -22.24 24.06
C ARG A 82 -7.04 -23.70 23.64
N GLU A 83 -6.87 -23.96 22.34
CA GLU A 83 -6.70 -25.30 21.78
C GLU A 83 -5.54 -25.28 20.76
N PHE A 84 -4.35 -25.64 21.25
CA PHE A 84 -3.14 -26.15 20.58
C PHE A 84 -2.51 -25.49 19.32
N ASP A 85 -3.07 -24.43 18.73
CA ASP A 85 -2.42 -23.71 17.61
C ASP A 85 -1.92 -22.33 18.03
N GLU A 86 -0.66 -22.21 18.42
CA GLU A 86 -0.04 -20.88 18.56
C GLU A 86 -0.03 -20.17 17.19
N LYS A 87 -0.66 -19.00 17.11
CA LYS A 87 -0.65 -18.17 15.90
C LYS A 87 0.14 -16.89 16.17
N GLU A 88 1.28 -16.79 15.51
CA GLU A 88 2.05 -15.55 15.43
C GLU A 88 1.49 -14.71 14.28
N LEU A 89 0.99 -13.52 14.59
CA LEU A 89 0.48 -12.56 13.61
C LEU A 89 1.39 -11.34 13.60
N LEU A 90 1.95 -11.01 12.44
CA LEU A 90 2.68 -9.78 12.22
C LEU A 90 1.76 -8.81 11.49
N THR A 91 1.54 -7.63 12.06
CA THR A 91 0.71 -6.58 11.46
C THR A 91 1.54 -5.32 11.26
N ALA A 92 1.32 -4.63 10.14
CA ALA A 92 1.90 -3.33 9.88
C ALA A 92 0.79 -2.30 9.75
N ARG A 93 0.88 -1.21 10.51
CA ARG A 93 -0.01 -0.07 10.44
C ARG A 93 0.72 1.07 9.75
N ILE A 94 0.22 1.50 8.60
CA ILE A 94 0.78 2.65 7.88
C ILE A 94 -0.22 3.80 7.93
N GLN A 95 0.19 4.94 8.47
CA GLN A 95 -0.57 6.17 8.32
C GLN A 95 -0.14 6.86 7.03
N THR A 96 -1.12 7.32 6.27
CA THR A 96 -0.93 7.87 4.94
C THR A 96 -1.72 9.16 4.80
N LYS A 97 -1.20 10.07 3.96
CA LYS A 97 -1.87 11.29 3.52
C LYS A 97 -2.14 11.19 2.03
N TYR A 98 -3.38 11.45 1.62
CA TYR A 98 -3.78 11.52 0.22
C TYR A 98 -2.98 12.60 -0.52
N LEU A 99 -2.55 12.30 -1.74
CA LEU A 99 -1.89 13.25 -2.63
C LEU A 99 -2.74 13.54 -3.86
N ASP A 100 -3.05 12.51 -4.65
CA ASP A 100 -3.74 12.66 -5.93
C ASP A 100 -4.31 11.33 -6.41
N GLU A 101 -5.18 11.37 -7.43
CA GLU A 101 -5.53 10.20 -8.23
C GLU A 101 -4.53 10.03 -9.36
N GLY A 102 -4.36 8.79 -9.83
CA GLY A 102 -3.50 8.55 -10.96
C GLY A 102 -3.63 7.16 -11.55
N ARG A 103 -2.85 6.95 -12.59
CA ARG A 103 -2.87 5.74 -13.40
C ARG A 103 -1.48 5.14 -13.50
N ILE A 104 -1.38 3.84 -13.32
CA ILE A 104 -0.13 3.10 -13.47
C ILE A 104 0.30 3.14 -14.94
N ILE A 105 1.56 3.53 -15.16
CA ILE A 105 2.21 3.51 -16.49
C ILE A 105 3.22 2.37 -16.62
N LYS A 106 3.72 1.85 -15.49
CA LYS A 106 4.74 0.80 -15.46
C LYS A 106 4.77 0.11 -14.11
N GLU A 107 5.11 -1.16 -14.12
CA GLU A 107 5.12 -2.06 -12.98
C GLU A 107 6.41 -2.89 -12.95
N LYS A 108 6.77 -3.31 -11.74
CA LYS A 108 7.84 -4.27 -11.49
C LYS A 108 7.46 -5.12 -10.29
N ASP A 109 7.01 -6.34 -10.57
CA ASP A 109 6.82 -7.36 -9.54
C ASP A 109 8.17 -8.01 -9.20
N PHE A 110 8.39 -8.24 -7.91
CA PHE A 110 9.59 -8.89 -7.39
C PHE A 110 9.33 -10.35 -6.99
N GLY A 111 8.09 -10.84 -7.12
CA GLY A 111 7.68 -12.21 -6.86
C GLY A 111 6.94 -12.39 -5.54
N PRO A 112 6.64 -13.65 -5.15
CA PRO A 112 5.92 -13.96 -3.92
C PRO A 112 6.67 -13.50 -2.66
N GLY A 113 5.92 -13.00 -1.66
CA GLY A 113 6.48 -12.51 -0.40
C GLY A 113 7.22 -11.18 -0.55
N LYS A 114 7.07 -10.50 -1.69
CA LYS A 114 7.70 -9.22 -2.00
C LYS A 114 6.67 -8.26 -2.56
N GLY A 115 6.87 -6.99 -2.26
CA GLY A 115 6.04 -5.93 -2.81
C GLY A 115 6.22 -5.75 -4.31
N ILE A 116 5.23 -5.14 -4.94
CA ILE A 116 5.30 -4.63 -6.31
C ILE A 116 5.67 -3.15 -6.29
N ARG A 117 6.43 -2.69 -7.29
CA ARG A 117 6.69 -1.27 -7.49
C ARG A 117 6.09 -0.78 -8.79
N VAL A 118 5.64 0.47 -8.80
CA VAL A 118 4.96 1.09 -9.93
C VAL A 118 5.47 2.50 -10.17
N SER A 119 5.44 2.93 -11.42
CA SER A 119 5.41 4.34 -11.79
C SER A 119 4.00 4.67 -12.23
N TYR A 120 3.56 5.88 -11.93
CA TYR A 120 2.21 6.35 -12.22
C TYR A 120 2.25 7.80 -12.72
N GLU A 121 1.24 8.18 -13.47
CA GLU A 121 0.96 9.58 -13.82
C GLU A 121 -0.23 10.05 -13.00
N THR A 122 -0.19 11.28 -12.48
CA THR A 122 -1.34 11.85 -11.77
C THR A 122 -2.27 12.53 -12.75
N HIS A 123 -3.56 12.54 -12.42
CA HIS A 123 -4.52 13.32 -13.17
C HIS A 123 -4.32 14.78 -12.78
N VAL A 124 -3.53 15.52 -13.56
CA VAL A 124 -3.40 16.95 -13.37
C VAL A 124 -4.80 17.55 -13.55
N LEU A 125 -5.46 17.89 -12.44
CA LEU A 125 -6.63 18.74 -12.47
C LEU A 125 -6.15 20.10 -12.98
N VAL A 126 -6.48 20.38 -14.24
CA VAL A 126 -6.40 21.73 -14.80
C VAL A 126 -7.39 22.56 -14.01
N GLY A 127 -6.89 23.27 -13.00
CA GLY A 127 -7.62 24.32 -12.30
C GLY A 127 -7.68 25.59 -13.14
#